data_AF-A0A8I2G329-F1
#
_entry.id   AF-A0A8I2G329-F1
#
_cell.length_a   1.000
_cell.length_b   1.000
_cell.length_c   1.000
_cell.angle_alpha   90.00
_cell.angle_beta   90.00
_cell.angle_gamma   90.00
#
_symmetry.space_group_name_H-M   'P 1'
#
loop_
_entity.id
_entity.type
_entity.pdbx_description
1 polymer ?
#
loop_
_entity_poly.entity_id
_entity_poly.type
_entity_poly.pdbx_seq_one_letter_code
_entity_poly.pdbx_strand_id
1 'polypeptide(L)'
;MMHIINWIFLIITDVFLVLLLVSSILEKEKRAACLSFLAAAVNSVVWIFFILFLSISWVSVVNTAILVLSMGMVILSLIKFFPSRPERDLSNVEQYDERDYMFSRNMLQFHPHLLEKYYSANPEKKEIDQKILQKPELGEPGHVFYDEYYSPLFEAAFTYLRSTRSAARGEAASEKQEIQTDKFVRAIKEMACYYGAVDVGITRLKPYHFYSHAGRHAENWGEKIQSTHR
;
A
#
# COMPACT_ATOMS: atom_id res chain seq x y z
N MET A 1 -45.31 -12.37 11.31
CA MET A 1 -44.28 -11.54 10.65
C MET A 1 -42.96 -11.49 11.44
N MET A 2 -42.96 -11.05 12.70
CA MET A 2 -41.72 -10.94 13.51
C MET A 2 -40.99 -12.28 13.73
N HIS A 3 -41.70 -13.40 13.88
CA HIS A 3 -41.06 -14.74 13.91
C HIS A 3 -40.18 -15.01 12.69
N ILE A 4 -40.69 -14.72 11.48
CA ILE A 4 -39.96 -14.96 10.23
C ILE A 4 -38.73 -14.06 10.15
N ILE A 5 -38.87 -12.80 10.57
CA ILE A 5 -37.77 -11.82 10.60
C ILE A 5 -36.64 -12.30 11.53
N ASN A 6 -36.96 -12.76 12.73
CA ASN A 6 -35.95 -13.26 13.67
C ASN A 6 -35.22 -14.50 13.14
N TRP A 7 -35.92 -15.41 12.47
CA TRP A 7 -35.29 -16.54 11.78
C TRP A 7 -34.34 -16.09 10.66
N ILE A 8 -34.73 -15.08 9.88
CA ILE A 8 -33.87 -14.51 8.84
C ILE A 8 -32.61 -13.89 9.46
N PHE A 9 -32.74 -13.10 10.51
CA PHE A 9 -31.58 -12.52 11.19
C PHE A 9 -30.66 -13.58 11.78
N LEU A 10 -31.20 -14.59 12.46
CA LEU A 10 -30.44 -15.73 12.97
C LEU A 10 -29.62 -16.38 11.86
N ILE A 11 -30.29 -16.76 10.76
CA ILE A 11 -29.64 -17.48 9.66
C ILE A 11 -28.54 -16.63 9.03
N ILE A 12 -28.82 -15.35 8.71
CA ILE A 12 -27.84 -14.47 8.05
C ILE A 12 -26.61 -14.25 8.96
N THR A 13 -26.85 -13.96 10.24
CA THR A 13 -25.76 -13.67 11.19
C THR A 13 -24.95 -14.91 11.53
N ASP A 14 -25.58 -16.08 11.69
CA ASP A 14 -24.87 -17.35 11.91
C ASP A 14 -24.08 -17.80 10.68
N VAL A 15 -24.64 -17.66 9.46
CA VAL A 15 -23.89 -17.96 8.23
C VAL A 15 -22.63 -17.08 8.15
N PHE A 16 -22.75 -15.78 8.45
CA PHE A 16 -21.59 -14.89 8.48
C PHE A 16 -20.55 -15.31 9.54
N LEU A 17 -20.97 -15.64 10.76
CA LEU A 17 -20.07 -16.05 11.84
C LEU A 17 -19.42 -17.43 11.56
N VAL A 18 -20.13 -18.35 10.93
CA VAL A 18 -19.59 -19.64 10.48
C VAL A 18 -18.56 -19.43 9.37
N LEU A 19 -18.80 -18.53 8.42
CA LEU A 19 -17.81 -18.19 7.40
C LEU A 19 -16.54 -17.59 8.02
N LEU A 20 -16.66 -16.71 9.02
CA LEU A 20 -15.52 -16.19 9.78
C LEU A 20 -14.76 -17.29 10.52
N LEU A 21 -15.48 -18.23 11.14
CA LEU A 21 -14.88 -19.38 11.79
C LEU A 21 -14.08 -20.24 10.80
N VAL A 22 -14.66 -20.55 9.64
CA VAL A 22 -13.99 -21.33 8.59
C VAL A 22 -12.75 -20.60 8.07
N SER A 23 -12.84 -19.29 7.77
CA SER A 23 -11.69 -18.48 7.34
C SER A 23 -10.58 -18.51 8.39
N SER A 24 -10.93 -18.31 9.67
CA SER A 24 -9.97 -18.32 10.77
C SER A 24 -9.25 -19.67 10.93
N ILE A 25 -9.96 -20.78 10.68
CA ILE A 25 -9.36 -22.12 10.69
C ILE A 25 -8.40 -22.30 9.52
N LEU A 26 -8.80 -21.86 8.32
CA LEU A 26 -7.95 -21.93 7.12
C LEU A 26 -6.67 -21.09 7.26
N GLU A 27 -6.79 -19.93 7.90
CA GLU A 27 -5.68 -19.03 8.24
C GLU A 27 -4.84 -19.53 9.44
N LYS A 28 -5.23 -20.64 10.08
CA LYS A 28 -4.59 -21.23 11.27
C LYS A 28 -4.58 -20.30 12.50
N GLU A 29 -5.50 -19.35 12.55
CA GLU A 29 -5.64 -18.38 13.64
C GLU A 29 -6.54 -18.92 14.76
N LYS A 30 -5.93 -19.66 15.70
CA LYS A 30 -6.66 -20.34 16.80
C LYS A 30 -7.52 -19.39 17.65
N ARG A 31 -7.03 -18.18 17.92
CA ARG A 31 -7.75 -17.20 18.73
C ARG A 31 -8.99 -16.67 17.99
N ALA A 32 -8.84 -16.34 16.71
CA ALA A 32 -9.94 -15.86 15.87
C ALA A 32 -11.01 -16.93 15.67
N ALA A 33 -10.58 -18.19 15.48
CA ALA A 33 -11.49 -19.34 15.40
C ALA A 33 -12.29 -19.51 16.69
N CYS A 34 -11.64 -19.51 17.86
CA CYS A 34 -12.32 -19.62 19.15
C CYS A 34 -13.33 -18.49 19.38
N LEU A 35 -12.94 -17.25 19.06
CA LEU A 35 -13.82 -16.09 19.21
C LEU A 35 -15.02 -16.15 18.26
N SER A 36 -14.81 -16.56 17.01
CA SER A 36 -15.88 -16.71 16.01
C SER A 36 -16.87 -17.81 16.39
N PHE A 37 -16.37 -18.94 16.93
CA PHE A 37 -17.23 -20.00 17.45
C PHE A 37 -18.07 -19.53 18.65
N LEU A 38 -17.43 -18.87 19.63
CA LEU A 38 -18.15 -18.34 20.79
C LEU A 38 -19.19 -17.29 20.38
N ALA A 39 -18.83 -16.42 19.43
CA ALA A 39 -19.74 -15.42 18.89
C ALA A 39 -20.95 -16.07 18.20
N ALA A 40 -20.74 -17.11 17.38
CA ALA A 40 -21.83 -17.88 16.76
C ALA A 40 -22.74 -18.49 17.81
N ALA A 41 -22.18 -19.19 18.81
CA ALA A 41 -22.97 -19.82 19.86
C ALA A 41 -23.81 -18.81 20.66
N VAL A 42 -23.21 -17.69 21.07
CA VAL A 42 -23.92 -16.61 21.79
C VAL A 42 -25.00 -15.98 20.90
N ASN A 43 -24.70 -15.72 19.63
CA ASN A 43 -25.65 -15.17 18.68
C ASN A 43 -26.86 -16.10 18.48
N SER A 44 -26.63 -17.40 18.28
CA SER A 44 -27.71 -18.38 18.15
C SER A 44 -28.59 -18.40 19.40
N VAL A 45 -28.00 -18.39 20.60
CA VAL A 45 -28.75 -18.37 21.87
C VAL A 45 -29.61 -17.11 21.99
N VAL A 46 -29.07 -15.93 21.66
CA VAL A 46 -29.80 -14.65 21.71
C VAL A 46 -31.00 -14.64 20.76
N TRP A 47 -30.81 -15.09 19.53
CA TRP A 47 -31.89 -15.11 18.54
C TRP A 47 -32.92 -16.20 18.83
N ILE A 48 -32.51 -17.38 19.29
CA ILE A 48 -33.45 -18.42 19.74
C ILE A 48 -34.28 -17.90 20.91
N PHE A 49 -33.68 -17.16 21.86
CA PHE A 49 -34.43 -16.49 22.92
C PHE A 49 -35.47 -15.52 22.35
N PHE A 50 -35.09 -14.65 21.41
CA PHE A 50 -36.06 -13.75 20.77
C PHE A 50 -37.13 -14.49 19.95
N ILE A 51 -36.86 -15.68 19.42
CA ILE A 51 -37.85 -16.50 18.71
C ILE A 51 -38.83 -17.14 19.70
N LEU A 52 -38.36 -17.66 20.83
CA LEU A 52 -39.19 -18.37 21.81
C LEU A 52 -40.06 -17.42 22.66
N PHE A 53 -39.56 -16.23 22.96
CA PHE A 53 -40.22 -15.28 23.88
C PHE A 53 -40.93 -14.11 23.17
N LEU A 54 -41.36 -14.31 21.92
CA LEU A 54 -42.06 -13.30 21.12
C LEU A 54 -43.42 -12.85 21.68
N SER A 55 -44.02 -13.63 22.56
CA SER A 55 -45.27 -13.28 23.26
C SER A 55 -45.10 -12.16 24.29
N ILE A 56 -43.85 -11.85 24.68
CA ILE A 56 -43.58 -10.81 25.67
C ILE A 56 -43.52 -9.45 24.98
N SER A 57 -44.30 -8.48 25.48
CA SER A 57 -44.47 -7.16 24.84
C SER A 57 -43.15 -6.43 24.57
N TRP A 58 -42.17 -6.48 25.50
CA TRP A 58 -40.89 -5.78 25.31
C TRP A 58 -40.00 -6.42 24.24
N VAL A 59 -40.11 -7.74 24.01
CA VAL A 59 -39.32 -8.45 22.98
C VAL A 59 -39.70 -7.94 21.57
N SER A 60 -40.99 -7.66 21.36
CA SER A 60 -41.45 -7.07 20.10
C SER A 60 -40.88 -5.66 19.86
N VAL A 61 -40.74 -4.86 20.92
CA VAL A 61 -40.15 -3.51 20.86
C VAL A 61 -38.67 -3.60 20.50
N VAL A 62 -37.92 -4.50 21.14
CA VAL A 62 -36.49 -4.72 20.86
C VAL A 62 -36.26 -5.18 19.43
N ASN A 63 -37.03 -6.17 18.94
CA ASN A 63 -36.89 -6.65 17.56
C ASN A 63 -37.22 -5.55 16.53
N THR A 64 -38.21 -4.71 16.83
CA THR A 64 -38.55 -3.56 15.97
C THR A 64 -37.41 -2.55 15.94
N ALA A 65 -36.80 -2.24 17.09
CA ALA A 65 -35.64 -1.36 17.17
C ALA A 65 -34.45 -1.92 16.38
N ILE A 66 -34.14 -3.22 16.51
CA ILE A 66 -33.08 -3.88 15.74
C ILE A 66 -33.35 -3.75 14.24
N LEU A 67 -34.57 -4.05 13.78
CA LEU A 67 -34.94 -3.94 12.37
C LEU A 67 -34.76 -2.51 11.83
N VAL A 68 -35.20 -1.50 12.58
CA VAL A 68 -35.07 -0.09 12.20
C VAL A 68 -33.59 0.31 12.14
N LEU A 69 -32.78 -0.09 13.12
CA LEU A 69 -31.34 0.19 13.13
C LEU A 69 -30.62 -0.50 11.97
N SER A 70 -30.93 -1.76 11.69
CA SER A 70 -30.36 -2.49 10.54
C SER A 70 -30.75 -1.85 9.22
N MET A 71 -32.01 -1.44 9.05
CA MET A 71 -32.46 -0.71 7.85
C MET A 71 -31.73 0.63 7.73
N GLY A 72 -31.55 1.36 8.83
CA GLY A 72 -30.77 2.59 8.88
C GLY A 72 -29.32 2.36 8.44
N MET A 73 -28.68 1.30 8.91
CA MET A 73 -27.32 0.92 8.50
C MET A 73 -27.24 0.56 7.00
N VAL A 74 -28.24 -0.15 6.47
CA VAL A 74 -28.31 -0.44 5.03
C VAL A 74 -28.42 0.86 4.24
N ILE A 75 -29.32 1.77 4.63
CA ILE A 75 -29.48 3.07 3.96
C ILE A 75 -28.18 3.88 4.03
N LEU A 76 -27.55 3.95 5.21
CA LEU A 76 -26.26 4.63 5.39
C LEU A 76 -25.15 3.99 4.53
N SER A 77 -25.12 2.66 4.39
CA SER A 77 -24.14 1.97 3.56
C SER A 77 -24.32 2.24 2.05
N LEU A 78 -25.55 2.54 1.62
CA LEU A 78 -25.86 2.91 0.24
C LEU A 78 -25.50 4.38 -0.04
N ILE A 79 -25.41 5.21 0.99
CA ILE A 79 -24.87 6.57 0.85
C ILE A 79 -23.36 6.44 0.62
N LYS A 80 -22.95 6.59 -0.64
CA LYS A 80 -21.53 6.66 -1.03
C LYS A 80 -20.90 7.93 -0.45
N PHE A 81 -20.53 7.89 0.83
CA PHE A 81 -19.70 8.91 1.47
C PHE A 81 -18.22 8.69 1.12
N PHE A 82 -17.91 8.72 -0.18
CA PHE A 82 -16.53 8.86 -0.59
C PHE A 82 -16.32 10.36 -0.83
N PRO A 83 -15.67 11.09 0.11
CA PRO A 83 -15.35 12.48 -0.14
C PRO A 83 -14.53 12.55 -1.42
N SER A 84 -14.98 13.35 -2.39
CA SER A 84 -14.16 13.67 -3.55
C SER A 84 -12.83 14.18 -3.03
N ARG A 85 -11.73 13.56 -3.45
CA ARG A 85 -10.41 14.04 -3.07
C ARG A 85 -10.31 15.47 -3.60
N PRO A 86 -10.05 16.49 -2.75
CA PRO A 86 -9.86 17.83 -3.24
C PRO A 86 -8.72 17.80 -4.26
N GLU A 87 -8.88 18.51 -5.37
CA GLU A 87 -7.78 18.68 -6.30
C GLU A 87 -6.60 19.30 -5.56
N ARG A 88 -5.42 18.69 -5.72
CA ARG A 88 -4.21 19.26 -5.14
C ARG A 88 -3.89 20.54 -5.89
N ASP A 89 -3.66 21.62 -5.17
CA ASP A 89 -3.11 22.84 -5.76
C ASP A 89 -1.65 22.56 -6.18
N LEU A 90 -1.41 22.62 -7.49
CA LEU A 90 -0.10 22.37 -8.09
C LEU A 90 0.61 23.67 -8.52
N SER A 91 0.08 24.84 -8.14
CA SER A 91 0.64 26.14 -8.53
C SER A 91 2.03 26.41 -7.96
N ASN A 92 2.31 25.92 -6.75
CA ASN A 92 3.54 26.18 -6.00
C ASN A 92 4.38 24.91 -5.77
N VAL A 93 4.37 23.95 -6.72
CA VAL A 93 5.18 22.73 -6.57
C VAL A 93 6.62 23.00 -6.98
N GLU A 94 7.54 22.80 -6.05
CA GLU A 94 8.98 22.96 -6.26
C GLU A 94 9.68 21.62 -6.54
N GLN A 95 10.86 21.70 -7.16
CA GLN A 95 11.73 20.54 -7.36
C GLN A 95 12.52 20.26 -6.08
N TYR A 96 12.38 19.05 -5.54
CA TYR A 96 13.17 18.63 -4.38
C TYR A 96 14.63 18.35 -4.77
N ASP A 97 15.58 18.59 -3.87
CA ASP A 97 16.96 18.16 -4.04
C ASP A 97 17.09 16.68 -3.66
N GLU A 98 17.45 15.82 -4.62
CA GLU A 98 17.58 14.38 -4.36
C GLU A 98 18.65 14.07 -3.32
N ARG A 99 19.66 14.94 -3.15
CA ARG A 99 20.74 14.76 -2.18
C ARG A 99 20.22 14.78 -0.74
N ASP A 100 19.14 15.49 -0.46
CA ASP A 100 18.51 15.51 0.87
C ASP A 100 17.49 14.39 1.07
N TYR A 101 17.32 13.50 0.10
CA TYR A 101 16.49 12.31 0.28
C TYR A 101 17.22 11.26 1.12
N MET A 102 16.55 10.67 2.11
CA MET A 102 17.20 9.78 3.10
C MET A 102 17.96 8.60 2.46
N PHE A 103 17.44 8.02 1.38
CA PHE A 103 18.12 6.93 0.68
C PHE A 103 19.35 7.41 -0.07
N SER A 104 19.33 8.62 -0.62
CA SER A 104 20.51 9.24 -1.24
C SER A 104 21.61 9.47 -0.19
N ARG A 105 21.24 9.96 0.99
CA ARG A 105 22.18 10.13 2.11
C ARG A 105 22.73 8.80 2.61
N ASN A 106 21.90 7.75 2.69
CA ASN A 106 22.38 6.42 3.05
C ASN A 106 23.46 5.89 2.11
N MET A 107 23.42 6.27 0.82
CA MET A 107 24.44 5.85 -0.15
C MET A 107 25.80 6.52 0.10
N LEU A 108 25.84 7.68 0.76
CA LEU A 108 27.07 8.42 1.03
C LEU A 108 28.04 7.66 1.96
N GLN A 109 27.54 6.69 2.74
CA GLN A 109 28.40 5.85 3.59
C GLN A 109 29.48 5.10 2.78
N PHE A 110 29.19 4.79 1.52
CA PHE A 110 30.13 4.13 0.60
C PHE A 110 31.07 5.13 -0.11
N HIS A 111 30.90 6.43 0.12
CA HIS A 111 31.63 7.52 -0.54
C HIS A 111 32.03 8.61 0.47
N PRO A 112 33.07 8.39 1.28
CA PRO A 112 33.44 9.26 2.41
C PRO A 112 33.64 10.74 2.03
N HIS A 113 34.20 11.02 0.85
CA HIS A 113 34.41 12.39 0.37
C HIS A 113 33.09 13.14 0.09
N LEU A 114 32.07 12.43 -0.43
CA LEU A 114 30.74 13.02 -0.64
C LEU A 114 30.00 13.18 0.68
N LEU A 115 30.16 12.23 1.60
CA LEU A 115 29.60 12.28 2.95
C LEU A 115 30.09 13.53 3.71
N GLU A 116 31.40 13.77 3.71
CA GLU A 116 31.99 14.94 4.35
C GLU A 116 31.49 16.25 3.72
N LYS A 117 31.49 16.33 2.39
CA LYS A 117 30.97 17.48 1.64
C LYS A 117 29.49 17.75 1.92
N TYR A 118 28.69 16.70 2.09
CA TYR A 118 27.26 16.83 2.38
C TYR A 118 27.04 17.37 3.80
N TYR A 119 27.69 16.78 4.81
CA TYR A 119 27.51 17.21 6.20
C TYR A 119 28.21 18.53 6.54
N SER A 120 29.19 18.98 5.75
CA SER A 120 29.71 20.35 5.91
C SER A 120 28.64 21.40 5.58
N ALA A 121 27.69 21.07 4.69
CA ALA A 121 26.57 21.94 4.33
C ALA A 121 25.29 21.65 5.13
N ASN A 122 25.13 20.44 5.68
CA ASN A 122 23.92 19.98 6.39
C ASN A 122 24.28 19.30 7.74
N PRO A 123 24.91 20.03 8.68
CA PRO A 123 25.39 19.45 9.93
C PRO A 123 24.28 18.85 10.81
N GLU A 124 23.06 19.38 10.71
CA GLU A 124 21.89 18.96 11.48
C GLU A 124 21.40 17.55 11.11
N LYS A 125 21.70 17.06 9.90
CA LYS A 125 21.31 15.72 9.45
C LYS A 125 22.24 14.63 9.97
N LYS A 126 23.46 15.00 10.36
CA LYS A 126 24.53 14.06 10.70
C LYS A 126 24.15 13.14 11.85
N GLU A 127 23.56 13.68 12.92
CA GLU A 127 23.26 12.89 14.12
C GLU A 127 22.23 11.79 13.84
N ILE A 128 21.15 12.13 13.14
CA ILE A 128 20.09 11.15 12.83
C ILE A 128 20.59 10.12 11.82
N ASP A 129 21.31 10.53 10.79
CA ASP A 129 21.84 9.61 9.78
C ASP A 129 22.90 8.67 10.40
N GLN A 130 23.75 9.15 11.31
CA GLN A 130 24.68 8.28 12.06
C GLN A 130 23.97 7.22 12.89
N LYS A 131 22.84 7.55 13.54
CA LYS A 131 22.03 6.57 14.28
C LYS A 131 21.40 5.54 13.35
N ILE A 132 21.07 5.91 12.11
CA ILE A 132 20.53 4.99 11.10
C ILE A 132 21.64 4.06 10.61
N LEU A 133 22.81 4.61 10.26
CA LEU A 133 23.97 3.85 9.75
C LEU A 133 24.56 2.85 10.75
N GLN A 134 24.24 2.99 12.04
CA GLN A 134 24.61 2.00 13.07
C GLN A 134 23.72 0.75 13.07
N LYS A 135 22.62 0.76 12.33
CA LYS A 135 21.71 -0.39 12.24
C LYS A 135 22.20 -1.35 11.14
N PRO A 136 21.97 -2.66 11.29
CA PRO A 136 22.21 -3.62 10.21
C PRO A 136 21.50 -3.20 8.92
N GLU A 137 22.13 -3.42 7.78
CA GLU A 137 21.55 -3.12 6.47
C GLU A 137 20.44 -4.11 6.11
N LEU A 138 19.67 -3.77 5.07
CA LEU A 138 18.59 -4.62 4.59
C LEU A 138 19.14 -5.95 4.06
N GLY A 139 18.83 -7.05 4.75
CA GLY A 139 19.29 -8.40 4.39
C GLY A 139 20.32 -8.98 5.36
N GLU A 140 20.87 -8.15 6.25
CA GLU A 140 21.93 -8.57 7.16
C GLU A 140 21.40 -9.22 8.46
N PRO A 141 22.19 -10.13 9.07
CA PRO A 141 21.92 -10.66 10.40
C PRO A 141 21.71 -9.55 11.44
N GLY A 142 20.68 -9.71 12.29
CA GLY A 142 20.34 -8.74 13.34
C GLY A 142 19.27 -7.73 12.94
N HIS A 143 18.84 -7.69 11.67
CA HIS A 143 17.64 -6.96 11.27
C HIS A 143 16.37 -7.72 11.74
N VAL A 144 15.29 -6.99 12.07
CA VAL A 144 14.03 -7.57 12.58
C VAL A 144 13.40 -8.59 11.62
N PHE A 145 13.60 -8.39 10.32
CA PHE A 145 13.10 -9.25 9.25
C PHE A 145 14.18 -10.11 8.61
N TYR A 146 15.32 -10.30 9.28
CA TYR A 146 16.35 -11.22 8.80
C TYR A 146 15.85 -12.65 8.88
N ASP A 147 16.03 -13.39 7.80
CA ASP A 147 15.83 -14.82 7.71
C ASP A 147 16.98 -15.45 6.93
N GLU A 148 17.57 -16.50 7.47
CA GLU A 148 18.75 -17.15 6.91
C GLU A 148 18.55 -17.66 5.47
N TYR A 149 17.32 -18.07 5.13
CA TYR A 149 16.98 -18.62 3.82
C TYR A 149 16.43 -17.56 2.87
N TYR A 150 15.61 -16.63 3.36
CA TYR A 150 14.93 -15.65 2.51
C TYR A 150 15.72 -14.37 2.30
N SER A 151 16.50 -13.89 3.29
CA SER A 151 17.26 -12.65 3.14
C SER A 151 18.26 -12.69 1.96
N PRO A 152 19.02 -13.78 1.73
CA PRO A 152 19.88 -13.88 0.54
C PRO A 152 19.14 -13.76 -0.79
N LEU A 153 17.87 -14.20 -0.87
CA LEU A 153 17.06 -14.07 -2.08
C LEU A 153 16.73 -12.61 -2.39
N PHE A 154 16.43 -11.80 -1.36
CA PHE A 154 16.17 -10.37 -1.53
C PHE A 154 17.44 -9.61 -1.95
N GLU A 155 18.57 -9.93 -1.34
CA GLU A 155 19.87 -9.36 -1.73
C GLU A 155 20.24 -9.69 -3.18
N ALA A 156 20.01 -10.95 -3.59
CA ALA A 156 20.21 -11.37 -4.97
C ALA A 156 19.30 -10.59 -5.94
N ALA A 157 18.04 -10.34 -5.58
CA ALA A 157 17.13 -9.53 -6.39
C ALA A 157 17.61 -8.08 -6.52
N PHE A 158 18.05 -7.44 -5.43
CA PHE A 158 18.64 -6.09 -5.50
C PHE A 158 19.91 -6.05 -6.33
N THR A 159 20.76 -7.09 -6.22
CA THR A 159 21.99 -7.22 -6.99
C THR A 159 21.69 -7.34 -8.49
N TYR A 160 20.73 -8.20 -8.85
CA TYR A 160 20.25 -8.33 -10.23
C TYR A 160 19.75 -6.99 -10.77
N LEU A 161 18.83 -6.32 -10.07
CA LEU A 161 18.27 -5.02 -10.47
C LEU A 161 19.36 -3.95 -10.65
N ARG A 162 20.36 -3.93 -9.76
CA ARG A 162 21.50 -3.01 -9.85
C ARG A 162 22.34 -3.29 -11.09
N SER A 163 22.61 -4.57 -11.37
CA SER A 163 23.42 -4.99 -12.52
C SER A 163 22.75 -4.71 -13.87
N THR A 164 21.42 -4.77 -13.93
CA THR A 164 20.65 -4.54 -15.17
C THR A 164 20.27 -3.09 -15.38
N ARG A 165 20.60 -2.18 -14.47
CA ARG A 165 20.23 -0.75 -14.56
C ARG A 165 20.72 -0.10 -15.85
N SER A 166 21.92 -0.45 -16.30
CA SER A 166 22.51 0.08 -17.53
C SER A 166 21.69 -0.28 -18.77
N ALA A 167 20.99 -1.42 -18.77
CA ALA A 167 20.15 -1.86 -19.89
C ALA A 167 18.92 -0.96 -20.12
N ALA A 168 18.53 -0.16 -19.12
CA ALA A 168 17.49 0.86 -19.28
C ALA A 168 18.00 2.11 -20.02
N ARG A 169 19.32 2.27 -20.17
CA ARG A 169 19.92 3.34 -20.97
C ARG A 169 20.18 2.81 -22.37
N GLY A 170 19.76 3.57 -23.38
CA GLY A 170 20.00 3.25 -24.78
C GLY A 170 20.11 4.52 -25.60
N GLU A 171 20.77 4.42 -26.74
CA GLU A 171 20.76 5.48 -27.74
C GLU A 171 19.40 5.50 -28.45
N ALA A 172 18.91 6.70 -28.75
CA ALA A 172 17.73 6.83 -29.58
C ALA A 172 17.99 6.21 -30.96
N ALA A 173 16.99 5.52 -31.52
CA ALA A 173 17.08 5.00 -32.88
C ALA A 173 17.46 6.12 -33.87
N SER A 174 18.39 5.83 -34.77
CA SER A 174 18.86 6.76 -35.79
C SER A 174 17.73 7.19 -36.74
N GLU A 175 16.83 6.26 -37.04
CA GLU A 175 15.67 6.47 -37.88
C GLU A 175 14.41 6.70 -37.03
N LYS A 176 13.75 7.84 -37.26
CA LYS A 176 12.45 8.13 -36.65
C LYS A 176 11.35 7.63 -37.56
N GLN A 177 10.40 6.89 -36.99
CA GLN A 177 9.22 6.41 -37.69
C GLN A 177 7.98 7.16 -37.20
N GLU A 178 7.02 7.37 -38.10
CA GLU A 178 5.71 7.86 -37.72
C GLU A 178 4.97 6.75 -36.97
N ILE A 179 4.49 7.06 -35.77
CA ILE A 179 3.81 6.09 -34.90
C ILE A 179 2.33 6.44 -34.78
N GLN A 180 1.48 5.39 -34.80
CA GLN A 180 0.09 5.54 -34.40
C GLN A 180 0.02 5.57 -32.88
N THR A 181 -0.15 6.78 -32.32
CA THR A 181 -0.10 7.03 -30.87
C THR A 181 -0.98 6.06 -30.07
N ASP A 182 -2.20 5.78 -30.51
CA ASP A 182 -3.13 4.90 -29.80
C ASP A 182 -2.60 3.46 -29.71
N LYS A 183 -2.02 2.94 -30.79
CA LYS A 183 -1.40 1.61 -30.81
C LYS A 183 -0.16 1.58 -29.93
N PHE A 184 0.63 2.65 -29.94
CA PHE A 184 1.85 2.74 -29.14
C PHE A 184 1.55 2.82 -27.64
N VAL A 185 0.58 3.64 -27.25
CA VAL A 185 0.07 3.73 -25.87
C VAL A 185 -0.45 2.38 -25.40
N ARG A 186 -1.23 1.70 -26.23
CA ARG A 186 -1.74 0.35 -25.93
C ARG A 186 -0.60 -0.65 -25.74
N ALA A 187 0.36 -0.68 -26.64
CA ALA A 187 1.51 -1.57 -26.56
C ALA A 187 2.33 -1.35 -25.28
N ILE A 188 2.58 -0.09 -24.90
CA ILE A 188 3.28 0.24 -23.65
C ILE A 188 2.52 -0.28 -22.43
N LYS A 189 1.19 -0.06 -22.39
CA LYS A 189 0.36 -0.53 -21.27
C LYS A 189 0.33 -2.06 -21.18
N GLU A 190 0.13 -2.74 -22.30
CA GLU A 190 0.13 -4.21 -22.36
C GLU A 190 1.49 -4.79 -21.93
N MET A 191 2.60 -4.17 -22.38
CA MET A 191 3.95 -4.61 -22.01
C MET A 191 4.24 -4.37 -20.51
N ALA A 192 3.81 -3.23 -19.96
CA ALA A 192 3.94 -2.97 -18.53
C ALA A 192 3.15 -3.98 -17.69
N CYS A 193 1.91 -4.29 -18.08
CA CYS A 193 1.10 -5.32 -17.42
C CYS A 193 1.72 -6.71 -17.56
N TYR A 194 2.30 -7.04 -18.72
CA TYR A 194 3.02 -8.30 -18.93
C TYR A 194 4.20 -8.46 -17.95
N TYR A 195 4.92 -7.37 -17.64
CA TYR A 195 5.96 -7.36 -16.61
C TYR A 195 5.46 -7.21 -15.17
N GLY A 196 4.14 -7.32 -14.93
CA GLY A 196 3.55 -7.38 -13.60
C GLY A 196 2.99 -6.07 -13.05
N ALA A 197 2.87 -5.01 -13.85
CA ALA A 197 2.16 -3.81 -13.42
C ALA A 197 0.66 -4.11 -13.22
N VAL A 198 0.10 -3.67 -12.08
CA VAL A 198 -1.33 -3.88 -11.76
C VAL A 198 -2.23 -2.76 -12.29
N ASP A 199 -1.66 -1.58 -12.55
CA ASP A 199 -2.33 -0.43 -13.16
C ASP A 199 -1.29 0.43 -13.90
N VAL A 200 -1.69 1.06 -15.02
CA VAL A 200 -0.80 1.81 -15.90
C VAL A 200 -1.46 3.08 -16.43
N GLY A 201 -0.93 4.22 -15.98
CA GLY A 201 -1.28 5.56 -16.46
C GLY A 201 -0.17 6.19 -17.30
N ILE A 202 -0.53 7.14 -18.15
CA ILE A 202 0.42 7.99 -18.89
C ILE A 202 0.06 9.44 -18.59
N THR A 203 1.07 10.25 -18.32
CA THR A 203 0.90 11.69 -18.05
C THR A 203 1.97 12.50 -18.75
N ARG A 204 1.69 13.79 -18.98
CA ARG A 204 2.68 14.70 -19.53
C ARG A 204 3.70 15.06 -18.44
N LEU A 205 4.97 14.97 -18.78
CA LEU A 205 6.04 15.38 -17.86
C LEU A 205 5.96 16.89 -17.58
N LYS A 206 6.23 17.27 -16.33
CA LYS A 206 6.28 18.65 -15.85
C LYS A 206 7.59 18.83 -15.06
N PRO A 207 8.12 20.06 -14.96
CA PRO A 207 9.42 20.30 -14.31
C PRO A 207 9.52 19.73 -12.88
N TYR A 208 8.46 19.85 -12.08
CA TYR A 208 8.41 19.34 -10.71
C TYR A 208 8.40 17.81 -10.58
N HIS A 209 8.25 17.05 -11.67
CA HIS A 209 8.42 15.59 -11.61
C HIS A 209 9.90 15.19 -11.49
N PHE A 210 10.82 16.12 -11.72
CA PHE A 210 12.25 15.89 -11.60
C PHE A 210 12.78 16.50 -10.30
N TYR A 211 13.74 15.84 -9.69
CA TYR A 211 14.59 16.46 -8.67
C TYR A 211 15.41 17.62 -9.27
N SER A 212 15.84 18.57 -8.44
CA SER A 212 16.66 19.70 -8.86
C SER A 212 18.12 19.28 -9.14
N HIS A 213 18.65 18.39 -8.30
CA HIS A 213 20.00 17.84 -8.40
C HIS A 213 19.98 16.34 -8.18
N ALA A 214 20.88 15.62 -8.84
CA ALA A 214 21.11 14.21 -8.62
C ALA A 214 21.80 13.97 -7.27
N GLY A 215 21.39 12.93 -6.55
CA GLY A 215 21.90 12.61 -5.22
C GLY A 215 22.06 11.13 -4.93
N ARG A 216 21.39 10.25 -5.68
CA ARG A 216 21.39 8.81 -5.39
C ARG A 216 22.68 8.09 -5.81
N HIS A 217 23.38 8.57 -6.84
CA HIS A 217 24.56 7.92 -7.40
C HIS A 217 25.78 8.82 -7.32
N ALA A 218 26.91 8.26 -6.90
CA ALA A 218 28.14 9.02 -6.74
C ALA A 218 28.66 9.61 -8.05
N GLU A 219 28.47 8.88 -9.16
CA GLU A 219 28.93 9.25 -10.51
C GLU A 219 28.48 10.64 -10.96
N ASN A 220 27.27 11.05 -10.58
CA ASN A 220 26.66 12.32 -10.97
C ASN A 220 26.17 13.14 -9.77
N TRP A 221 26.72 12.88 -8.59
CA TRP A 221 26.24 13.49 -7.35
C TRP A 221 26.39 15.01 -7.38
N GLY A 222 25.29 15.73 -7.15
CA GLY A 222 25.23 17.19 -7.17
C GLY A 222 25.08 17.81 -8.56
N GLU A 223 25.03 17.02 -9.64
CA GLU A 223 24.73 17.54 -10.97
C GLU A 223 23.29 18.03 -11.05
N LYS A 224 23.08 19.17 -11.72
CA LYS A 224 21.74 19.71 -11.95
C LYS A 224 21.00 18.84 -12.97
N ILE A 225 19.80 18.36 -12.60
CA ILE A 225 18.99 17.55 -13.50
C ILE A 225 18.31 18.46 -14.53
N GLN A 226 18.49 18.12 -15.81
CA GLN A 226 17.85 18.81 -16.93
C GLN A 226 16.87 17.87 -17.62
N SER A 227 15.63 18.33 -17.86
CA SER A 227 14.67 17.57 -18.66
C SER A 227 15.07 17.65 -20.13
N THR A 228 15.59 16.56 -20.66
CA THR A 228 15.93 16.42 -22.08
C THR A 228 14.78 15.86 -22.93
N HIS A 229 13.72 15.35 -22.28
CA HIS A 229 12.50 14.92 -22.94
C HIS A 229 11.63 16.13 -23.33
N ARG A 230 11.26 16.19 -24.61
CA ARG A 230 10.28 17.12 -25.18
C ARG A 230 9.00 16.37 -25.55
#